data_AF-A0A519SWG5-F1
#
_entry.id   AF-A0A519SWG5-F1
#
_cell.length_a   1.000
_cell.length_b   1.000
_cell.length_c   1.000
_cell.angle_alpha   90.00
_cell.angle_beta   90.00
_cell.angle_gamma   90.00
#
_symmetry.space_group_name_H-M   'P 1'
#
loop_
_entity.id
_entity.type
_entity.pdbx_description
1 polymer ?
#
loop_
_entity_poly.entity_id
_entity_poly.type
_entity_poly.pdbx_seq_one_letter_code
_entity_poly.pdbx_strand_id
1 'polypeptide(L)' 'MLLLQNARIASENSPVLVESDVLIVEGIIQDIGESLTIPEGARVIDARGRVLMPGMFDAHV' A
#
# COMPACT_ATOMS: atom_id res chain seq x y z
N MET A 1 6.02 -6.76 -10.36
CA MET A 1 5.36 -5.55 -9.79
C MET A 1 4.18 -6.00 -8.94
N LEU A 2 3.84 -5.26 -7.89
CA LEU A 2 2.69 -5.53 -7.02
C LEU A 2 1.85 -4.26 -6.91
N LEU A 3 0.55 -4.38 -7.14
CA LEU A 3 -0.42 -3.32 -6.88
C LEU A 3 -1.37 -3.78 -5.77
N LEU A 4 -1.43 -3.03 -4.68
CA LEU A 4 -2.42 -3.20 -3.62
C LEU A 4 -3.53 -2.20 -3.88
N GLN A 5 -4.78 -2.65 -4.05
CA GLN A 5 -5.91 -1.76 -4.34
C GLN A 5 -6.86 -1.61 -3.16
N ASN A 6 -7.54 -0.46 -3.08
CA ASN A 6 -8.60 -0.18 -2.09
C ASN A 6 -8.15 -0.37 -0.63
N ALA A 7 -6.87 -0.17 -0.34
CA ALA A 7 -6.33 -0.35 1.01
C ALA A 7 -6.63 0.88 1.87
N ARG A 8 -6.92 0.68 3.16
CA ARG A 8 -6.94 1.77 4.14
C ARG A 8 -5.52 1.99 4.67
N ILE A 9 -4.84 3.03 4.20
CA ILE A 9 -3.42 3.28 4.45
C ILE A 9 -3.26 4.01 5.79
N ALA A 10 -2.45 3.44 6.67
CA ALA A 10 -1.94 4.10 7.86
C ALA A 10 -0.66 4.88 7.54
N SER A 11 -0.61 6.15 7.91
CA SER A 11 0.58 7.00 7.81
C SER A 11 1.03 7.46 9.20
N GLU A 12 2.33 7.74 9.36
CA GLU A 12 2.88 8.20 10.63
C GLU A 12 2.46 9.63 10.98
N ASN A 13 2.11 10.43 9.98
CA ASN A 13 1.81 11.85 10.12
C ASN A 13 0.32 12.17 10.35
N SER A 14 -0.55 11.15 10.38
CA SER A 14 -1.99 11.35 10.53
C SER A 14 -2.67 10.14 11.20
N PRO A 15 -3.64 10.36 12.11
CA PRO A 15 -4.47 9.26 12.63
C PRO A 15 -5.55 8.80 11.65
N VAL A 16 -5.73 9.48 10.52
CA VAL A 16 -6.78 9.18 9.53
C VAL A 16 -6.28 8.13 8.55
N LEU A 17 -7.05 7.05 8.41
CA LEU A 17 -6.80 6.05 7.37
C LEU A 17 -7.38 6.52 6.03
N VAL A 18 -6.53 6.60 5.01
CA VAL A 18 -6.92 7.04 3.66
C VAL A 18 -7.09 5.82 2.77
N GLU A 19 -8.21 5.72 2.04
CA GLU A 19 -8.41 4.65 1.06
C GLU A 19 -7.65 4.98 -0.23
N SER A 20 -6.74 4.09 -0.64
CA SER A 20 -5.91 4.30 -1.83
C SER A 20 -5.31 3.02 -2.35
N ASP A 21 -4.69 3.11 -3.53
CA ASP A 21 -3.87 2.07 -4.11
C ASP A 21 -2.39 2.34 -3.83
N VAL A 22 -1.57 1.27 -3.73
CA VAL A 22 -0.11 1.36 -3.54
C VAL A 22 0.58 0.51 -4.59
N LEU A 23 1.40 1.14 -5.43
CA LEU A 23 2.22 0.47 -6.44
C LEU A 23 3.62 0.21 -5.90
N ILE A 24 4.05 -1.04 -5.99
CA ILE A 24 5.38 -1.50 -5.57
C ILE A 24 6.11 -2.07 -6.77
N VAL A 25 7.28 -1.50 -7.06
CA VAL A 25 8.19 -1.90 -8.14
C VAL A 25 9.54 -2.21 -7.53
N GLU A 26 10.05 -3.42 -7.77
CA GLU A 26 11.36 -3.88 -7.24
C GLU A 26 11.51 -3.72 -5.71
N GLY A 27 10.41 -3.89 -4.96
CA GLY A 27 10.38 -3.77 -3.51
C GLY A 27 10.30 -2.32 -2.99
N ILE A 28 10.23 -1.33 -3.88
CA ILE A 28 10.13 0.09 -3.56
C ILE A 28 8.68 0.55 -3.80
N ILE A 29 8.14 1.35 -2.88
CA ILE A 29 6.86 2.05 -3.11
C ILE A 29 7.11 3.12 -4.16
N GLN A 30 6.55 2.92 -5.34
CA GLN A 30 6.74 3.82 -6.48
C GLN A 30 5.67 4.91 -6.55
N ASP A 31 4.44 4.58 -6.15
CA ASP A 31 3.32 5.51 -6.17
C ASP A 31 2.23 5.13 -5.15
N ILE A 32 1.49 6.12 -4.68
CA ILE A 32 0.30 5.98 -3.83
C ILE A 32 -0.77 6.94 -4.35
N GLY A 33 -1.95 6.41 -4.69
CA GLY A 33 -3.02 7.24 -5.21
C GLY A 33 -4.31 6.46 -5.47
N GLU A 34 -5.38 7.19 -5.75
CA GLU A 34 -6.66 6.58 -6.10
C GLU A 34 -6.67 6.09 -7.54
N SER A 35 -7.20 4.89 -7.78
CA SER A 35 -7.41 4.33 -9.12
C SER A 35 -6.12 4.28 -9.97
N LEU A 36 -5.02 3.83 -9.38
CA LEU A 36 -3.76 3.71 -10.12
C LEU A 36 -3.93 2.74 -11.30
N THR A 37 -3.37 3.13 -12.45
CA THR A 37 -3.37 2.27 -13.63
C THR A 37 -2.68 0.96 -13.31
N ILE A 38 -3.34 -0.16 -13.58
CA ILE A 38 -2.78 -1.50 -13.38
C ILE A 38 -1.67 -1.72 -14.42
N PRO A 39 -0.39 -1.79 -14.02
CA PRO A 39 0.67 -2.01 -14.98
C PRO A 39 0.62 -3.44 -15.52
N GLU A 40 1.03 -3.63 -16.77
CA GLU A 40 1.06 -4.95 -17.39
C GLU A 40 1.95 -5.92 -16.59
N GLY A 41 1.44 -7.12 -16.31
CA GLY A 41 2.15 -8.13 -15.51
C GLY A 41 2.27 -7.82 -14.01
N ALA A 42 1.63 -6.76 -13.50
CA ALA A 42 1.54 -6.54 -12.06
C ALA A 42 0.65 -7.60 -11.41
N ARG A 43 1.12 -8.17 -10.30
CA ARG A 43 0.24 -8.91 -9.39
C ARG A 43 -0.67 -7.90 -8.72
N VAL A 44 -1.97 -8.14 -8.74
CA VAL A 44 -2.97 -7.27 -8.09
C VAL A 44 -3.53 -7.97 -6.86
N ILE A 45 -3.65 -7.24 -5.76
CA ILE A 45 -4.33 -7.68 -4.53
C ILE A 45 -5.38 -6.64 -4.16
N ASP A 46 -6.65 -7.07 -4.07
CA ASP A 46 -7.72 -6.24 -3.52
C ASP A 46 -7.67 -6.28 -1.97
N ALA A 47 -7.36 -5.14 -1.37
CA ALA A 47 -7.22 -4.96 0.07
C ALA A 47 -8.42 -4.21 0.69
N ARG A 48 -9.57 -4.18 0.02
CA ARG A 48 -10.78 -3.53 0.53
C ARG A 48 -11.11 -3.97 1.97
N GLY A 49 -11.34 -2.99 2.83
CA GLY A 49 -11.65 -3.20 4.25
C GLY A 49 -10.45 -3.67 5.10
N ARG A 50 -9.25 -3.75 4.53
CA ARG A 50 -8.00 -4.05 5.25
C ARG A 50 -7.21 -2.77 5.49
N VAL A 51 -6.39 -2.81 6.55
CA VAL A 51 -5.43 -1.75 6.85
C VAL A 51 -4.07 -2.15 6.26
N LEU A 52 -3.48 -1.26 5.47
CA LEU A 52 -2.10 -1.34 5.03
C LEU A 52 -1.26 -0.39 5.88
N MET A 53 -0.19 -0.90 6.47
CA MET A 53 0.66 -0.16 7.40
C MET A 53 2.13 -0.46 7.13
N PRO A 54 3.06 0.44 7.52
CA PRO A 54 4.48 0.12 7.56
C PRO A 54 4.72 -1.19 8.32
N GLY A 55 5.67 -1.99 7.83
CA GLY A 55 6.08 -3.21 8.53
C GLY A 55 6.57 -2.89 9.94
N MET A 56 6.14 -3.68 10.91
CA MET A 56 6.60 -3.52 12.29
C MET A 56 8.08 -3.95 12.39
N PHE A 57 8.82 -3.27 13.26
CA PHE A 57 10.19 -3.64 13.61
C PHE A 57 10.33 -3.70 15.14
N ASP A 58 11.21 -4.58 15.62
CA ASP A 58 11.55 -4.72 17.03
C ASP A 58 12.98 -4.20 17.26
N ALA A 59 13.13 -3.28 18.20
CA ALA A 59 14.40 -2.62 18.51
C ALA A 59 15.08 -3.16 19.78
N HIS A 60 14.48 -4.14 20.47
CA HIS A 60 14.92 -4.57 21.80
C HIS A 60 15.49 -5.99 21.88
N VAL A 61 15.40 -6.77 20.80
CA VAL A 61 15.68 -8.22 20.77
C VAL A 61 16.92 -8.64 21.55
#